data_AF-A0A009RQV2-F1
#
_entry.id   AF-A0A009RQV2-F1
#
_cell.length_a   1.000
_cell.length_b   1.000
_cell.length_c   1.000
_cell.angle_alpha   90.00
_cell.angle_beta   90.00
_cell.angle_gamma   90.00
#
_symmetry.space_group_name_H-M   'P 1'
#
loop_
_entity.id
_entity.type
_entity.pdbx_description
1 polymer ?
#
loop_
_entity_poly.entity_id
_entity_poly.type
_entity_poly.pdbx_seq_one_letter_code
_entity_poly.pdbx_strand_id
1 'polypeptide(L)'
;MDSSAGKSKSGFVENRSIDFIPENERHGSIFAQFTLWFGANLQITAIVTGALAVVLGGDVFWSIIGLFIGQCFGAAVMALHAAQGPKLGLPQMISSRVQFGVYGACIPIILVCLMYIGFTATGEVLAGKAIAHLAQVSNTTGILIYACFIIIFATIGYRLIHWVGKVASVIGLIAFVIILTQILALSNIS
;
A
#
# COMPACT_ATOMS: atom_id res chain seq x y z
N MET A 1 -32.86 24.39 24.46
CA MET A 1 -32.97 24.94 23.10
C MET A 1 -31.72 25.73 22.84
N ASP A 2 -30.76 25.16 22.12
CA ASP A 2 -29.88 25.91 21.24
C ASP A 2 -29.29 24.95 20.20
N SER A 3 -30.01 24.87 19.08
CA SER A 3 -29.63 24.16 17.88
C SER A 3 -28.70 25.05 17.08
N SER A 4 -27.39 24.85 17.17
CA SER A 4 -26.45 25.26 16.13
C SER A 4 -25.77 24.02 15.55
N ALA A 5 -26.54 23.30 14.73
CA ALA A 5 -26.00 22.29 13.84
C ALA A 5 -25.06 22.98 12.85
N GLY A 6 -23.76 22.99 13.15
CA GLY A 6 -22.72 23.39 12.23
C GLY A 6 -22.80 22.51 10.99
N LYS A 7 -23.30 23.08 9.88
CA LYS A 7 -23.25 22.45 8.56
C LYS A 7 -21.80 22.05 8.28
N SER A 8 -21.53 20.74 8.25
CA SER A 8 -20.31 20.19 7.69
C SER A 8 -20.18 20.71 6.26
N LYS A 9 -19.27 21.67 6.07
CA LYS A 9 -18.82 22.05 4.73
C LYS A 9 -18.09 20.84 4.19
N SER A 10 -18.71 20.19 3.21
CA SER A 10 -18.08 19.24 2.28
C SER A 10 -17.00 19.99 1.50
N GLY A 11 -15.88 20.25 2.17
CA GLY A 11 -14.66 20.73 1.56
C GLY A 11 -13.91 19.54 0.99
N PHE A 12 -13.35 19.70 -0.21
CA PHE A 12 -12.46 18.73 -0.84
C PHE A 12 -11.12 18.55 -0.08
N VAL A 13 -11.00 19.16 1.10
CA VAL A 13 -9.81 19.24 1.94
C VAL A 13 -10.18 18.65 3.29
N GLU A 14 -9.45 17.61 3.68
CA GLU A 14 -9.60 16.93 4.96
C GLU A 14 -9.17 17.89 6.09
N ASN A 15 -10.08 18.24 7.00
CA ASN A 15 -9.83 19.25 8.03
C ASN A 15 -9.17 18.68 9.30
N ARG A 16 -9.15 17.35 9.47
CA ARG A 16 -8.60 16.67 10.66
C ARG A 16 -7.47 15.74 10.24
N SER A 17 -6.22 16.21 10.38
CA SER A 17 -5.04 15.39 10.04
C SER A 17 -4.68 14.40 11.16
N ILE A 18 -4.40 14.90 12.37
CA ILE A 18 -3.98 14.06 13.51
C ILE A 18 -4.94 14.14 14.71
N ASP A 19 -5.98 14.97 14.59
CA ASP A 19 -6.93 15.20 15.65
C ASP A 19 -7.88 14.03 15.83
N PHE A 20 -8.48 13.95 17.02
CA PHE A 20 -9.51 12.98 17.33
C PHE A 20 -10.73 13.14 16.41
N ILE A 21 -11.27 12.00 15.93
CA ILE A 21 -12.47 11.95 15.09
C ILE A 21 -13.71 11.62 15.95
N PRO A 22 -14.64 12.57 16.14
CA PRO A 22 -15.91 12.36 16.84
C PRO A 22 -16.78 11.28 16.19
N GLU A 23 -17.61 10.59 16.97
CA GLU A 23 -18.43 9.46 16.48
C GLU A 23 -19.35 9.83 15.30
N ASN A 24 -19.91 11.04 15.30
CA ASN A 24 -20.79 11.54 14.24
C ASN A 24 -20.06 11.91 12.94
N GLU A 25 -18.74 12.02 12.95
CA GLU A 25 -17.89 12.25 11.78
C GLU A 25 -17.28 10.93 11.24
N ARG A 26 -17.45 9.80 11.94
CA ARG A 26 -16.89 8.51 11.52
C ARG A 26 -17.69 7.92 10.36
N HIS A 27 -17.03 7.77 9.22
CA HIS A 27 -17.61 7.19 8.01
C HIS A 27 -16.64 6.20 7.35
N GLY A 28 -17.18 5.15 6.73
CA GLY A 28 -16.39 4.17 6.00
C GLY A 28 -17.19 2.89 5.73
N SER A 29 -16.87 2.18 4.65
CA SER A 29 -17.47 0.88 4.36
C SER A 29 -16.41 -0.22 4.39
N ILE A 30 -16.83 -1.43 4.77
CA ILE A 30 -15.96 -2.62 4.76
C ILE A 30 -15.45 -2.88 3.33
N PHE A 31 -16.30 -2.68 2.32
CA PHE A 31 -15.92 -2.85 0.93
C PHE A 31 -14.88 -1.82 0.47
N ALA A 32 -14.94 -0.58 0.97
CA ALA A 32 -13.92 0.42 0.69
C ALA A 32 -12.53 -0.03 1.18
N GLN A 33 -12.47 -0.71 2.33
CA GLN A 33 -11.21 -1.31 2.82
C GLN A 33 -10.69 -2.36 1.85
N PHE A 34 -11.54 -3.28 1.36
CA PHE A 34 -11.14 -4.26 0.36
C PHE A 34 -10.52 -3.59 -0.89
N THR A 35 -11.18 -2.57 -1.45
CA THR A 35 -10.66 -1.88 -2.64
C THR A 35 -9.35 -1.14 -2.38
N LEU A 36 -9.19 -0.55 -1.20
CA LEU A 36 -7.97 0.14 -0.78
C LEU A 36 -6.79 -0.84 -0.68
N TRP A 37 -6.99 -1.95 0.02
CA TRP A 37 -5.96 -2.96 0.24
C TRP A 37 -5.63 -3.74 -1.02
N PHE A 38 -6.63 -4.05 -1.85
CA PHE A 38 -6.41 -4.67 -3.15
C PHE A 38 -5.51 -3.79 -4.03
N GLY A 39 -5.84 -2.50 -4.16
CA GLY A 39 -5.02 -1.55 -4.91
C GLY A 39 -3.59 -1.41 -4.35
N ALA A 40 -3.43 -1.37 -3.02
CA ALA A 40 -2.12 -1.30 -2.38
C ALA A 40 -1.25 -2.54 -2.59
N ASN A 41 -1.86 -3.72 -2.79
CA ASN A 41 -1.15 -4.97 -3.04
C ASN A 41 -0.83 -5.22 -4.52
N LEU A 42 -1.45 -4.47 -5.45
CA LEU A 42 -1.12 -4.49 -6.89
C LEU A 42 0.20 -3.76 -7.16
N GLN A 43 1.29 -4.33 -6.67
CA GLN A 43 2.63 -3.78 -6.82
C GLN A 43 3.64 -4.88 -7.16
N ILE A 44 4.72 -4.47 -7.82
CA ILE A 44 5.74 -5.40 -8.31
C ILE A 44 6.41 -6.16 -7.15
N THR A 45 6.56 -5.53 -5.98
CA THR A 45 7.09 -6.18 -4.77
C THR A 45 6.31 -7.45 -4.40
N ALA A 46 4.97 -7.40 -4.46
CA ALA A 46 4.13 -8.57 -4.15
C ALA A 46 4.33 -9.70 -5.17
N ILE A 47 4.48 -9.35 -6.47
CA ILE A 47 4.77 -10.31 -7.53
C ILE A 47 6.13 -10.98 -7.30
N VAL A 48 7.17 -10.19 -6.99
CA VAL A 48 8.51 -10.70 -6.72
C VAL A 48 8.53 -11.59 -5.48
N THR A 49 7.84 -11.21 -4.40
CA THR A 49 7.71 -12.04 -3.20
C THR A 49 7.04 -13.38 -3.51
N GLY A 50 5.96 -13.39 -4.29
CA GLY A 50 5.30 -14.63 -4.71
C GLY A 50 6.20 -15.52 -5.57
N ALA A 51 6.88 -14.92 -6.56
CA ALA A 51 7.82 -15.64 -7.43
C ALA A 51 9.00 -16.24 -6.64
N LEU A 52 9.47 -15.54 -5.60
CA LEU A 52 10.60 -15.99 -4.79
C LEU A 52 10.33 -17.34 -4.10
N ALA A 53 9.08 -17.63 -3.73
CA ALA A 53 8.72 -18.93 -3.14
C ALA A 53 9.06 -20.11 -4.07
N VAL A 54 8.86 -19.93 -5.38
CA VAL A 54 9.17 -20.94 -6.40
C VAL A 54 10.64 -20.91 -6.77
N VAL A 55 11.22 -19.70 -6.94
CA VAL A 55 12.64 -19.52 -7.29
C VAL A 55 13.58 -20.12 -6.25
N LEU A 56 13.20 -20.09 -4.97
CA LEU A 56 13.96 -20.72 -3.88
C LEU A 56 13.77 -22.25 -3.80
N GLY A 57 13.12 -22.86 -4.79
CA GLY A 57 12.96 -24.32 -4.92
C GLY A 57 11.61 -24.87 -4.44
N GLY A 58 10.63 -24.01 -4.14
CA GLY A 58 9.28 -24.43 -3.78
C GLY A 58 8.47 -24.90 -4.99
N ASP A 59 7.68 -25.95 -4.80
CA ASP A 59 6.64 -26.34 -5.78
C ASP A 59 5.55 -25.26 -5.87
N VAL A 60 4.98 -25.04 -7.06
CA VAL A 60 3.98 -23.98 -7.30
C VAL A 60 2.73 -24.17 -6.44
N PHE A 61 2.20 -25.40 -6.38
CA PHE A 61 0.97 -25.69 -5.66
C PHE A 61 1.17 -25.49 -4.16
N TRP A 62 2.23 -26.07 -3.59
CA TRP A 62 2.54 -25.91 -2.18
C TRP A 62 2.99 -24.48 -1.80
N SER A 63 3.63 -23.76 -2.72
CA SER A 63 3.97 -22.35 -2.53
C SER A 63 2.71 -21.50 -2.42
N ILE A 64 1.71 -21.72 -3.28
CA ILE A 64 0.42 -21.00 -3.21
C ILE A 64 -0.27 -21.28 -1.87
N ILE A 65 -0.33 -22.54 -1.44
CA ILE A 65 -0.94 -22.91 -0.16
C ILE A 65 -0.18 -22.26 1.01
N GLY A 66 1.14 -22.35 1.02
CA GLY A 66 1.97 -21.75 2.05
C GLY A 66 1.81 -20.22 2.13
N LEU A 67 1.81 -19.55 0.97
CA LEU A 67 1.56 -18.11 0.87
C LEU A 67 0.15 -17.75 1.36
N PHE A 68 -0.86 -18.53 1.01
CA PHE A 68 -2.24 -18.31 1.45
C PHE A 68 -2.36 -18.43 2.97
N ILE A 69 -1.80 -19.48 3.56
CA ILE A 69 -1.80 -19.68 5.02
C ILE A 69 -1.06 -18.52 5.72
N GLY A 70 0.13 -18.17 5.23
CA GLY A 70 0.91 -17.05 5.75
C GLY A 70 0.13 -15.72 5.70
N GLN A 71 -0.58 -15.48 4.60
CA GLN A 71 -1.45 -14.31 4.46
C GLN A 71 -2.63 -14.33 5.43
N CYS A 72 -3.28 -15.48 5.64
CA CYS A 72 -4.35 -15.58 6.64
C CYS A 72 -3.86 -15.24 8.05
N PHE A 73 -2.69 -15.75 8.44
CA PHE A 73 -2.10 -15.43 9.75
C PHE A 73 -1.75 -13.94 9.88
N GLY A 74 -1.07 -13.36 8.89
CA GLY A 74 -0.72 -11.94 8.89
C GLY A 74 -1.96 -11.04 8.88
N ALA A 75 -2.94 -11.37 8.03
CA ALA A 75 -4.21 -10.63 7.93
C ALA A 75 -5.01 -10.69 9.22
N ALA A 76 -5.02 -11.81 9.96
CA ALA A 76 -5.70 -11.89 11.24
C ALA A 76 -5.12 -10.90 12.27
N VAL A 77 -3.79 -10.85 12.40
CA VAL A 77 -3.11 -9.90 13.31
C VAL A 77 -3.40 -8.45 12.89
N MET A 78 -3.32 -8.16 11.60
CA MET A 78 -3.61 -6.82 11.06
C MET A 78 -5.07 -6.44 11.27
N ALA A 79 -6.03 -7.34 11.04
CA ALA A 79 -7.45 -7.08 11.20
C ALA A 79 -7.82 -6.73 12.64
N LEU A 80 -7.23 -7.42 13.61
CA LEU A 80 -7.42 -7.12 15.04
C LEU A 80 -6.91 -5.71 15.40
N HIS A 81 -5.80 -5.27 14.81
CA HIS A 81 -5.28 -3.91 15.00
C HIS A 81 -6.10 -2.86 14.26
N ALA A 82 -6.48 -3.12 13.01
CA ALA A 82 -7.29 -2.21 12.20
C ALA A 82 -8.65 -1.91 12.84
N ALA A 83 -9.22 -2.87 13.58
CA ALA A 83 -10.46 -2.68 14.32
C ALA A 83 -10.35 -1.69 15.49
N GLN A 84 -9.15 -1.35 15.95
CA GLN A 84 -8.94 -0.39 17.05
C GLN A 84 -9.16 1.06 16.61
N GLY A 85 -8.77 1.40 15.38
CA GLY A 85 -8.85 2.77 14.84
C GLY A 85 -10.27 3.36 14.88
N PRO A 86 -11.29 2.70 14.31
CA PRO A 86 -12.67 3.19 14.32
C PRO A 86 -13.29 3.34 15.71
N LYS A 87 -12.82 2.56 16.69
CA LYS A 87 -13.30 2.65 18.08
C LYS A 87 -12.67 3.82 18.83
N LEU A 88 -11.35 3.95 18.71
CA LEU A 88 -10.58 4.97 19.42
C LEU A 88 -10.69 6.35 18.78
N GLY A 89 -10.97 6.45 17.47
CA GLY A 89 -11.01 7.73 16.76
C GLY A 89 -9.67 8.47 16.75
N LEU A 90 -8.56 7.76 17.01
CA LEU A 90 -7.21 8.29 17.09
C LEU A 90 -6.32 7.61 16.04
N PRO A 91 -5.36 8.34 15.45
CA PRO A 91 -4.34 7.74 14.61
C PRO A 91 -3.49 6.73 15.39
N GLN A 92 -3.10 5.62 14.73
CA GLN A 92 -2.28 4.57 15.34
C GLN A 92 -0.99 5.10 15.98
N MET A 93 -0.38 6.12 15.37
CA MET A 93 0.84 6.77 15.86
C MET A 93 0.66 7.53 17.17
N ILE A 94 -0.58 7.97 17.49
CA ILE A 94 -0.91 8.60 18.77
C ILE A 94 -1.25 7.53 19.80
N SER A 95 -1.97 6.48 19.42
CA SER A 95 -2.30 5.37 20.32
C SER A 95 -1.08 4.61 20.83
N SER A 96 0.03 4.58 20.09
CA SER A 96 1.29 3.98 20.55
C SER A 96 1.83 4.64 21.83
N ARG A 97 1.55 5.93 22.06
CA ARG A 97 1.95 6.65 23.27
C ARG A 97 1.29 6.12 24.53
N VAL A 98 0.12 5.49 24.41
CA VAL A 98 -0.59 4.89 25.55
C VAL A 98 0.15 3.64 26.04
N GLN A 99 0.77 2.89 25.13
CA GLN A 99 1.50 1.65 25.47
C GLN A 99 2.95 1.91 25.87
N PHE A 100 3.62 2.82 25.17
CA PHE A 100 5.06 3.05 25.31
C PHE A 100 5.42 4.37 26.03
N GLY A 101 4.43 5.21 26.36
CA GLY A 101 4.66 6.58 26.83
C GLY A 101 5.09 7.53 25.72
N VAL A 102 5.21 8.83 26.04
CA VAL A 102 5.54 9.88 25.06
C VAL A 102 6.91 9.65 24.42
N TYR A 103 7.93 9.35 25.23
CA TYR A 103 9.28 9.11 24.74
C TYR A 103 9.48 7.70 24.19
N GLY A 104 8.85 6.67 24.78
CA GLY A 104 8.98 5.30 24.28
C GLY A 104 8.29 5.09 22.93
N ALA A 105 7.25 5.87 22.61
CA ALA A 105 6.63 5.85 21.28
C ALA A 105 7.60 6.25 20.15
N CYS A 106 8.73 6.91 20.43
CA CYS A 106 9.74 7.20 19.42
C CYS A 106 10.31 5.93 18.78
N ILE A 107 10.43 4.83 19.53
CA ILE A 107 10.97 3.56 19.03
C ILE A 107 10.13 3.00 17.87
N PRO A 108 8.81 2.70 18.04
CA PRO A 108 7.99 2.21 16.94
C PRO A 108 7.85 3.24 15.79
N ILE A 109 7.91 4.54 16.08
CA ILE A 109 7.89 5.59 15.05
C ILE A 109 9.14 5.50 14.16
N ILE A 110 10.33 5.37 14.74
CA ILE A 110 11.57 5.23 13.95
C ILE A 110 11.54 3.94 13.14
N LEU A 111 11.12 2.83 13.75
CA LEU A 111 11.03 1.54 13.07
C LEU A 111 10.07 1.59 11.87
N VAL A 112 8.89 2.22 12.01
CA VAL A 112 7.94 2.34 10.90
C VAL A 112 8.46 3.28 9.81
N CYS A 113 9.16 4.37 10.17
CA CYS A 113 9.81 5.23 9.18
C CYS A 113 10.88 4.47 8.39
N LEU A 114 11.75 3.72 9.06
CA LEU A 114 12.77 2.90 8.41
C LEU A 114 12.14 1.84 7.50
N MET A 115 11.09 1.17 7.96
CA MET A 115 10.33 0.21 7.17
C MET A 115 9.77 0.85 5.89
N TYR A 116 9.12 2.01 5.98
CA TYR A 116 8.57 2.70 4.81
C TYR A 116 9.66 3.20 3.86
N ILE A 117 10.80 3.67 4.37
CA ILE A 117 11.96 4.04 3.53
C ILE A 117 12.46 2.81 2.77
N GLY A 118 12.69 1.68 3.45
CA GLY A 118 13.16 0.45 2.79
C GLY A 118 12.17 -0.09 1.77
N PHE A 119 10.88 -0.05 2.10
CA PHE A 119 9.81 -0.48 1.21
C PHE A 119 9.70 0.39 -0.04
N THR A 120 9.70 1.71 0.12
CA THR A 120 9.63 2.66 -1.00
C THR A 120 10.89 2.61 -1.86
N ALA A 121 12.08 2.54 -1.26
CA ALA A 121 13.35 2.41 -1.99
C ALA A 121 13.40 1.12 -2.83
N THR A 122 12.88 0.00 -2.31
CA THR A 122 12.81 -1.25 -3.07
C THR A 122 11.90 -1.12 -4.29
N GLY A 123 10.72 -0.50 -4.12
CA GLY A 123 9.81 -0.21 -5.23
C GLY A 123 10.42 0.72 -6.27
N GLU A 124 11.14 1.76 -5.82
CA GLU A 124 11.82 2.74 -6.67
C GLU A 124 12.93 2.09 -7.52
N VAL A 125 13.77 1.25 -6.92
CA VAL A 125 14.83 0.53 -7.65
C VAL A 125 14.23 -0.37 -8.72
N LEU A 126 13.13 -1.06 -8.41
CA LEU A 126 12.50 -2.01 -9.32
C LEU A 126 11.82 -1.30 -10.51
N ALA A 127 11.08 -0.23 -10.23
CA ALA A 127 10.47 0.62 -11.27
C ALA A 127 11.54 1.33 -12.11
N GLY A 128 12.60 1.84 -11.47
CA GLY A 128 13.73 2.49 -12.14
C GLY A 128 14.48 1.56 -13.09
N LYS A 129 14.67 0.28 -12.70
CA LYS A 129 15.24 -0.75 -13.58
C LYS A 129 14.34 -1.06 -14.77
N ALA A 130 13.02 -1.08 -14.59
CA ALA A 130 12.09 -1.25 -15.70
C ALA A 130 12.19 -0.08 -16.71
N ILE A 131 12.29 1.16 -16.21
CA ILE A 131 12.51 2.35 -17.06
C ILE A 131 13.87 2.28 -17.75
N ALA A 132 14.94 1.90 -17.04
CA ALA A 132 16.27 1.75 -17.61
C ALA A 132 16.26 0.77 -18.80
N HIS A 133 15.56 -0.35 -18.64
CA HIS A 133 15.40 -1.36 -19.69
C HIS A 133 14.59 -0.83 -20.89
N LEU A 134 13.49 -0.11 -20.65
CA LEU A 134 12.67 0.44 -21.74
C LEU A 134 13.39 1.57 -22.51
N ALA A 135 14.11 2.43 -21.81
CA ALA A 135 14.85 3.55 -22.40
C ALA A 135 16.26 3.18 -22.88
N GLN A 136 16.71 1.94 -22.65
CA GLN A 136 18.05 1.45 -22.98
C GLN A 136 19.16 2.32 -22.36
N VAL A 137 18.99 2.71 -21.09
CA VAL A 137 19.96 3.51 -20.31
C VAL A 137 20.50 2.72 -19.13
N SER A 138 21.51 3.27 -18.43
CA SER A 138 22.03 2.64 -17.21
C SER A 138 20.96 2.53 -16.12
N ASN A 139 21.07 1.50 -15.26
CA ASN A 139 20.15 1.32 -14.12
C ASN A 139 20.10 2.56 -13.22
N THR A 140 21.25 3.17 -12.94
CA THR A 140 21.34 4.39 -12.13
C THR A 140 20.54 5.53 -12.77
N THR A 141 20.67 5.71 -14.08
CA THR A 141 19.92 6.73 -14.82
C THR A 141 18.41 6.47 -14.78
N GLY A 142 17.97 5.23 -14.99
CA GLY A 142 16.55 4.88 -14.93
C GLY A 142 15.94 5.10 -13.54
N ILE A 143 16.69 4.77 -12.48
CA ILE A 143 16.28 5.04 -11.08
C ILE A 143 16.14 6.56 -10.85
N LEU A 144 17.14 7.36 -11.23
CA LEU A 144 17.07 8.82 -11.07
C LEU A 144 15.92 9.44 -11.86
N ILE A 145 15.65 8.96 -13.07
CA ILE A 145 14.50 9.40 -13.87
C ILE A 145 13.18 9.12 -13.10
N TYR A 146 13.01 7.91 -12.59
CA TYR A 146 11.82 7.54 -11.83
C TYR A 146 11.68 8.35 -10.55
N ALA A 147 12.78 8.58 -9.82
CA ALA A 147 12.81 9.40 -8.62
C ALA A 147 12.31 10.84 -8.90
N CYS A 148 12.82 11.45 -9.98
CA CYS A 148 12.38 12.78 -10.42
C CYS A 148 10.87 12.80 -10.74
N PHE A 149 10.37 11.78 -11.45
CA PHE A 149 8.93 11.66 -11.70
C PHE A 149 8.14 11.58 -10.39
N ILE A 150 8.51 10.71 -9.45
CA ILE A 150 7.79 10.58 -8.18
C ILE A 150 7.77 11.90 -7.39
N ILE A 151 8.89 12.63 -7.32
CA ILE A 151 8.94 13.94 -6.65
C ILE A 151 7.99 14.95 -7.32
N ILE A 152 7.94 14.98 -8.65
CA ILE A 152 7.02 15.87 -9.39
C ILE A 152 5.57 15.47 -9.09
N PHE A 153 5.23 14.19 -9.16
CA PHE A 153 3.87 13.71 -8.87
C PHE A 153 3.46 13.99 -7.41
N ALA A 154 4.39 13.84 -6.47
CA ALA A 154 4.16 14.15 -5.06
C ALA A 154 3.87 15.64 -4.81
N THR A 155 4.49 16.55 -5.58
CA THR A 155 4.26 18.01 -5.43
C THR A 155 2.95 18.48 -6.06
N ILE A 156 2.43 17.81 -7.11
CA ILE A 156 1.15 18.17 -7.75
C ILE A 156 -0.07 17.82 -6.87
N GLY A 157 0.05 16.81 -6.00
CA GLY A 157 -0.86 16.60 -4.86
C GLY A 157 -1.95 15.54 -5.04
N TYR A 158 -2.81 15.46 -4.03
CA TYR A 158 -3.74 14.36 -3.73
C TYR A 158 -4.60 13.88 -4.91
N ARG A 159 -5.18 14.80 -5.69
CA ARG A 159 -6.08 14.44 -6.80
C ARG A 159 -5.37 13.65 -7.91
N LEU A 160 -4.14 14.04 -8.24
CA LEU A 160 -3.37 13.36 -9.28
C LEU A 160 -2.97 11.97 -8.81
N ILE A 161 -2.50 11.84 -7.55
CA ILE A 161 -2.15 10.56 -6.94
C ILE A 161 -3.33 9.58 -6.98
N HIS A 162 -4.53 10.03 -6.61
CA HIS A 162 -5.73 9.18 -6.64
C HIS A 162 -6.14 8.77 -8.07
N TRP A 163 -5.99 9.66 -9.05
CA TRP A 163 -6.31 9.34 -10.44
C TRP A 163 -5.30 8.35 -11.04
N VAL A 164 -4.00 8.63 -10.86
CA VAL A 164 -2.91 7.74 -11.28
C VAL A 164 -3.04 6.38 -10.62
N GLY A 165 -3.33 6.32 -9.32
CA GLY A 165 -3.54 5.07 -8.61
C GLY A 165 -4.65 4.22 -9.22
N LYS A 166 -5.81 4.82 -9.54
CA LYS A 166 -6.91 4.11 -10.22
C LYS A 166 -6.50 3.57 -11.59
N VAL A 167 -5.86 4.40 -12.40
CA VAL A 167 -5.38 3.99 -13.74
C VAL A 167 -4.35 2.87 -13.63
N ALA A 168 -3.37 3.02 -12.74
CA ALA A 168 -2.32 2.03 -12.49
C ALA A 168 -2.88 0.70 -11.98
N SER A 169 -3.89 0.71 -11.10
CA SER A 169 -4.56 -0.53 -10.65
C SER A 169 -5.25 -1.26 -11.80
N VAL A 170 -5.94 -0.56 -12.70
CA VAL A 170 -6.60 -1.18 -13.86
C VAL A 170 -5.56 -1.74 -14.83
N ILE A 171 -4.52 -0.97 -15.16
CA ILE A 171 -3.43 -1.42 -16.03
C ILE A 171 -2.72 -2.63 -15.41
N GLY A 172 -2.43 -2.58 -14.11
CA GLY A 172 -1.80 -3.67 -13.37
C GLY A 172 -2.62 -4.95 -13.38
N LEU A 173 -3.94 -4.85 -13.22
CA LEU A 173 -4.84 -6.01 -13.31
C LEU A 173 -4.83 -6.63 -14.71
N ILE A 174 -4.90 -5.79 -15.76
CA ILE A 174 -4.84 -6.26 -17.15
C ILE A 174 -3.49 -6.95 -17.42
N ALA A 175 -2.38 -6.33 -17.03
CA ALA A 175 -1.04 -6.89 -17.20
C ALA A 175 -0.89 -8.22 -16.47
N PHE A 176 -1.43 -8.33 -15.24
CA PHE A 176 -1.44 -9.57 -14.47
C PHE A 176 -2.19 -10.70 -15.21
N VAL A 177 -3.38 -10.43 -15.73
CA VAL A 177 -4.17 -11.42 -16.48
C VAL A 177 -3.45 -11.86 -17.75
N ILE A 178 -2.83 -10.93 -18.49
CA ILE A 178 -2.04 -11.25 -19.69
C ILE A 178 -0.85 -12.14 -19.33
N ILE A 179 -0.07 -11.79 -18.31
CA ILE A 179 1.09 -12.58 -17.90
C ILE A 179 0.65 -13.97 -17.42
N LEU A 180 -0.41 -14.05 -16.62
CA LEU A 180 -0.95 -15.32 -16.11
C LEU A 180 -1.39 -16.23 -17.26
N THR A 181 -2.15 -15.70 -18.22
CA THR A 181 -2.61 -16.47 -19.39
C THR A 181 -1.45 -16.92 -20.27
N GLN A 182 -0.43 -16.09 -20.48
CA GLN A 182 0.78 -16.46 -21.21
C GLN A 182 1.56 -17.58 -20.50
N ILE A 183 1.74 -17.49 -19.19
CA ILE A 183 2.41 -18.53 -18.40
C ILE A 183 1.66 -19.86 -18.52
N LEU A 184 0.34 -19.85 -18.36
CA LEU A 184 -0.50 -21.06 -18.47
C LEU A 184 -0.49 -21.64 -19.88
N ALA A 185 -0.45 -20.80 -20.91
CA ALA A 185 -0.34 -21.25 -22.30
C ALA A 185 1.01 -21.91 -22.57
N LEU A 186 2.10 -21.36 -22.02
CA LEU A 186 3.45 -21.92 -22.15
C LEU A 186 3.64 -23.19 -21.32
N SER A 187 2.99 -23.31 -20.15
CA SER A 187 3.06 -24.51 -19.32
C SER A 187 2.30 -25.71 -19.90
N ASN A 188 1.35 -25.48 -20.81
CA ASN A 188 0.62 -26.55 -21.51
C ASN A 188 1.33 -27.04 -22.79
N ILE A 189 2.61 -26.67 -23.00
CA ILE A 189 3.45 -27.14 -24.13
C ILE A 189 4.57 -28.08 -23.62
N SER A 190 4.42 -28.75 -22.48
CA SER A 190 5.32 -29.81 -22.03
C SER A 190 4.59 -31.09 -21.64
#